data_AF-A0A8S1GZ47-F1
#
_entry.id   AF-A0A8S1GZ47-F1
#
_cell.length_a   1.000
_cell.length_b   1.000
_cell.length_c   1.000
_cell.angle_alpha   90.00
_cell.angle_beta   90.00
_cell.angle_gamma   90.00
#
_symmetry.space_group_name_H-M   'P 1'
#
loop_
_entity.id
_entity.type
_entity.pdbx_description
1 polymer ?
#
loop_
_entity_poly.entity_id
_entity_poly.type
_entity_poly.pdbx_seq_one_letter_code
_entity_poly.pdbx_strand_id
1 'polypeptide(L)'
;MSHGNNSSAVFVLLGFLLFVNSCYGFEPVGQLPQTCSEDEIAQKACQCCKQDCWYGVVEFATNLLQHMPGEGGQQESLDTLRLTRKCIVSECAEHCPNIFKSK
;
A
#
# COMPACT_ATOMS: atom_id res chain seq x y z
N MET A 1 -17.43 2.84 51.12
CA MET A 1 -18.05 2.97 49.77
C MET A 1 -17.64 4.35 49.24
N SER A 2 -17.07 4.59 48.07
CA SER A 2 -16.88 3.80 46.86
C SER A 2 -15.68 4.43 46.12
N HIS A 3 -14.52 3.77 46.03
CA HIS A 3 -13.42 4.19 45.15
C HIS A 3 -13.69 3.54 43.78
N GLY A 4 -14.50 4.24 42.98
CA GLY A 4 -15.02 3.74 41.71
C GLY A 4 -13.98 3.72 40.59
N ASN A 5 -13.87 2.56 39.95
CA ASN A 5 -13.88 2.29 38.51
C ASN A 5 -12.96 3.05 37.52
N ASN A 6 -12.00 3.85 37.97
CA ASN A 6 -11.19 4.66 37.04
C ASN A 6 -9.98 3.89 36.47
N SER A 7 -9.42 2.93 37.23
CA SER A 7 -8.21 2.21 36.79
C SER A 7 -8.48 1.21 35.68
N SER A 8 -9.62 0.51 35.70
CA SER A 8 -9.95 -0.52 34.69
C SER A 8 -10.16 0.07 33.30
N ALA A 9 -10.73 1.28 33.19
CA ALA A 9 -10.96 1.93 31.91
C ALA A 9 -9.64 2.31 31.20
N VAL A 10 -8.61 2.69 31.96
CA VAL A 10 -7.30 3.05 31.42
C VAL A 10 -6.60 1.84 30.80
N PHE A 11 -6.68 0.67 31.44
CA PHE A 11 -6.10 -0.56 30.88
C PHE A 11 -6.82 -1.04 29.63
N VAL A 12 -8.15 -0.90 29.56
CA VAL A 12 -8.93 -1.25 28.37
C VAL A 12 -8.60 -0.33 27.19
N LEU A 13 -8.48 0.98 27.43
CA LEU A 13 -8.11 1.95 26.40
C LEU A 13 -6.68 1.74 25.90
N LEU A 14 -5.72 1.50 26.80
CA LEU A 14 -4.33 1.20 26.41
C LEU A 14 -4.24 -0.09 25.60
N GLY A 15 -4.96 -1.13 26.01
CA GLY A 15 -5.04 -2.38 25.25
C GLY A 15 -5.65 -2.19 23.86
N PHE A 16 -6.71 -1.39 23.75
CA PHE A 16 -7.34 -1.07 22.46
C PHE A 16 -6.41 -0.27 21.54
N LEU A 17 -5.70 0.73 22.07
CA LEU A 17 -4.75 1.53 21.30
C LEU A 17 -3.57 0.70 20.79
N LEU A 18 -3.04 -0.22 21.62
CA LEU A 18 -1.98 -1.14 21.20
C LEU A 18 -2.47 -2.14 20.14
N PHE A 19 -3.68 -2.68 20.30
CA PHE A 19 -4.28 -3.62 19.35
C PHE A 19 -4.55 -2.96 17.99
N VAL A 20 -5.11 -1.74 17.99
CA VAL A 20 -5.28 -0.89 16.81
C VAL A 20 -3.92 -0.70 16.13
N ASN A 21 -2.90 -0.21 16.83
CA ASN A 21 -1.58 0.05 16.23
C ASN A 21 -0.94 -1.21 15.62
N SER A 22 -1.18 -2.39 16.19
CA SER A 22 -0.73 -3.67 15.63
C SER A 22 -1.51 -4.12 14.40
N CYS A 23 -2.80 -3.80 14.28
CA CYS A 23 -3.63 -4.18 13.13
C CYS A 23 -3.51 -3.20 11.95
N TYR A 24 -3.12 -1.94 12.20
CA TYR A 24 -2.86 -0.94 11.16
C TYR A 24 -1.41 -0.95 10.66
N GLY A 25 -0.68 -2.06 10.85
CA GLY A 25 0.57 -2.35 10.16
C GLY A 25 0.34 -2.58 8.67
N PHE A 26 -0.19 -1.58 7.97
CA PHE A 26 0.03 -1.40 6.54
C PHE A 26 1.49 -1.00 6.42
N GLU A 27 2.36 -1.99 6.19
CA GLU A 27 3.71 -1.70 5.77
C GLU A 27 3.58 -0.79 4.55
N PRO A 28 4.15 0.44 4.59
CA PRO A 28 4.12 1.29 3.41
C PRO A 28 4.71 0.44 2.29
N VAL A 29 4.13 0.56 1.10
CA VAL A 29 4.74 0.08 -0.14
C VAL A 29 5.97 0.97 -0.41
N GLY A 30 6.91 1.03 0.54
CA GLY A 30 8.06 1.93 0.58
C GLY A 30 9.36 1.19 0.30
N GLN A 31 9.34 -0.14 0.34
CA GLN A 31 10.35 -0.99 -0.29
C GLN A 31 9.74 -1.61 -1.54
N LEU A 32 9.45 -0.75 -2.53
CA LEU A 32 9.10 -1.29 -3.82
C LEU A 32 10.31 -2.04 -4.39
N PRO A 33 10.10 -3.19 -5.06
CA PRO A 33 11.19 -3.83 -5.78
C PRO A 33 11.78 -2.81 -6.77
N GLN A 34 13.10 -2.60 -6.74
CA GLN A 34 13.75 -1.74 -7.72
C GLN A 34 13.75 -2.46 -9.07
N THR A 35 12.80 -2.12 -9.92
CA THR A 35 12.68 -2.76 -11.25
C THR A 35 13.48 -2.03 -12.33
N CYS A 36 13.89 -0.79 -12.06
CA CYS A 36 14.73 0.02 -12.93
C CYS A 36 16.20 0.02 -12.50
N SER A 37 17.11 0.15 -13.47
CA SER A 37 18.53 0.43 -13.21
C SER A 37 18.77 1.87 -12.72
N GLU A 38 19.93 2.14 -12.10
CA GLU A 38 20.29 3.48 -11.59
C GLU A 38 20.25 4.56 -12.68
N ASP A 39 20.71 4.23 -13.90
CA ASP A 39 20.69 5.12 -15.06
C ASP A 39 19.26 5.44 -15.53
N GLU A 40 18.35 4.46 -15.44
CA GLU A 40 16.93 4.63 -15.79
C GLU A 40 16.19 5.47 -14.76
N ILE A 41 16.53 5.33 -13.48
CA ILE A 41 15.97 6.17 -12.41
C ILE A 41 16.33 7.64 -12.66
N ALA A 42 17.59 7.92 -13.02
CA ALA A 42 18.05 9.28 -13.28
C ALA A 42 17.31 9.97 -14.44
N GLN A 43 16.86 9.21 -15.44
CA GLN A 43 16.19 9.76 -16.63
C GLN A 43 14.67 9.63 -16.60
N LYS A 44 14.12 8.62 -15.91
CA LYS A 44 12.71 8.20 -15.99
C LYS A 44 12.11 7.83 -14.63
N ALA A 45 12.52 8.52 -13.56
CA ALA A 45 12.03 8.30 -12.18
C ALA A 45 10.50 8.07 -12.07
N CYS A 46 9.68 8.87 -12.77
CA CYS A 46 8.22 8.69 -12.75
C CYS A 46 7.76 7.34 -13.31
N GLN A 47 8.36 6.89 -14.42
CA GLN A 47 8.01 5.63 -15.05
C GLN A 47 8.43 4.46 -14.17
N CYS A 48 9.63 4.54 -13.58
CA CYS A 48 10.15 3.56 -12.65
C CYS A 48 9.25 3.40 -11.43
N CYS A 49 8.87 4.51 -10.78
CA CYS A 49 7.97 4.44 -9.63
C CYS A 49 6.60 3.81 -9.98
N LYS A 50 6.05 4.10 -11.16
CA LYS A 50 4.81 3.45 -11.63
C LYS A 50 4.98 1.94 -11.82
N GLN A 51 6.11 1.54 -12.37
CA GLN A 51 6.44 0.15 -12.63
C GLN A 51 6.62 -0.62 -11.32
N ASP A 52 7.38 -0.04 -10.40
CA ASP A 52 7.59 -0.52 -9.04
C ASP A 52 6.24 -0.72 -8.32
N CYS A 53 5.32 0.26 -8.40
CA CYS A 53 3.97 0.15 -7.83
C CYS A 53 3.13 -0.97 -8.46
N TRP A 54 3.29 -1.20 -9.76
CA TRP A 54 2.61 -2.29 -10.45
C TRP A 54 3.15 -3.65 -9.98
N TYR A 55 4.47 -3.84 -10.01
CA TYR A 55 5.10 -5.11 -9.62
C TYR A 55 4.83 -5.46 -8.16
N GLY A 56 4.95 -4.51 -7.23
CA GLY A 56 4.65 -4.75 -5.82
C GLY A 56 3.19 -5.17 -5.59
N VAL A 57 2.24 -4.52 -6.28
CA VAL A 57 0.81 -4.89 -6.17
C VAL A 57 0.52 -6.24 -6.82
N VAL A 58 1.12 -6.55 -7.97
CA VAL A 58 0.96 -7.85 -8.62
C VAL A 58 1.55 -8.96 -7.75
N GLU A 59 2.74 -8.79 -7.20
CA GLU A 59 3.37 -9.76 -6.30
C GLU A 59 2.50 -9.99 -5.05
N PHE A 60 2.03 -8.92 -4.41
CA PHE A 60 1.12 -9.01 -3.29
C PHE A 60 -0.19 -9.75 -3.65
N ALA A 61 -0.82 -9.39 -4.77
CA ALA A 61 -2.06 -10.01 -5.21
C ALA A 61 -1.85 -11.48 -5.56
N THR A 62 -0.79 -11.82 -6.29
CA THR A 62 -0.45 -13.21 -6.63
C THR A 62 -0.18 -14.05 -5.37
N ASN A 63 0.51 -13.49 -4.37
CA ASN A 63 0.72 -14.17 -3.10
C ASN A 63 -0.61 -14.39 -2.34
N LEU A 64 -1.53 -13.44 -2.38
CA LEU A 64 -2.83 -13.56 -1.72
C LEU A 64 -3.78 -14.53 -2.45
N LEU A 65 -3.82 -14.45 -3.77
CA LEU A 65 -4.77 -15.15 -4.63
C LEU A 65 -4.26 -16.52 -5.11
N GLN A 66 -2.94 -16.76 -5.04
CA GLN A 66 -2.26 -17.94 -5.56
C GLN A 66 -2.42 -18.12 -7.09
N HIS A 67 -2.82 -17.06 -7.79
CA HIS A 67 -2.90 -16.97 -9.24
C HIS A 67 -2.66 -15.53 -9.69
N MET A 68 -2.49 -15.31 -10.99
CA MET A 68 -2.27 -13.96 -11.51
C MET A 68 -3.54 -13.11 -11.41
N PRO A 69 -3.42 -11.82 -11.04
CA PRO A 69 -4.56 -10.95 -10.92
C PRO A 69 -5.29 -10.77 -12.26
N GLY A 70 -6.60 -11.00 -12.25
CA GLY A 70 -7.48 -10.94 -13.43
C GLY A 70 -7.93 -12.31 -13.96
N GLU A 71 -7.34 -13.41 -13.47
CA GLU A 71 -7.80 -14.77 -13.81
C GLU A 71 -9.12 -15.13 -13.13
N GLY A 72 -9.37 -14.65 -11.90
CA GLY A 72 -10.63 -14.89 -11.18
C GLY A 72 -11.78 -13.96 -11.60
N GLY A 73 -11.52 -12.98 -12.49
CA GLY A 73 -12.54 -12.20 -13.18
C GLY A 73 -12.27 -10.70 -13.21
N GLN A 74 -13.23 -9.98 -13.82
CA GLN A 74 -13.10 -8.53 -14.06
C GLN A 74 -13.01 -7.72 -12.77
N GLN A 75 -13.77 -8.10 -11.73
CA GLN A 75 -13.82 -7.34 -10.49
C GLN A 75 -12.47 -7.38 -9.76
N GLU A 76 -11.81 -8.54 -9.77
CA GLU A 76 -10.48 -8.71 -9.20
C GLU A 76 -9.44 -7.82 -9.91
N SER A 77 -9.44 -7.83 -11.25
CA SER A 77 -8.58 -6.94 -12.03
C SER A 77 -8.83 -5.46 -11.69
N LEU A 78 -10.09 -5.05 -11.55
CA LEU A 78 -10.44 -3.69 -11.15
C LEU A 78 -9.93 -3.35 -9.75
N ASP A 79 -10.00 -4.28 -8.81
CA ASP A 79 -9.52 -4.07 -7.44
C ASP A 79 -7.99 -4.01 -7.38
N THR A 80 -7.28 -4.84 -8.15
CA THR A 80 -5.83 -4.72 -8.35
C THR A 80 -5.47 -3.36 -8.95
N LEU A 81 -6.16 -2.91 -10.01
CA LEU A 81 -5.92 -1.61 -10.65
C LEU A 81 -6.17 -0.44 -9.68
N ARG A 82 -7.20 -0.54 -8.82
CA ARG A 82 -7.46 0.46 -7.77
C ARG A 82 -6.32 0.50 -6.76
N LEU A 83 -5.78 -0.65 -6.38
CA LEU A 83 -4.67 -0.74 -5.45
C LEU A 83 -3.38 -0.16 -6.04
N THR A 84 -3.04 -0.53 -7.29
CA THR A 84 -1.92 0.08 -8.03
C THR A 84 -2.07 1.59 -8.12
N ARG A 85 -3.28 2.08 -8.41
CA ARG A 85 -3.53 3.52 -8.48
C ARG A 85 -3.26 4.22 -7.16
N LYS A 86 -3.66 3.62 -6.03
CA LYS A 86 -3.38 4.18 -4.70
C LYS A 86 -1.88 4.28 -4.45
N CYS A 87 -1.13 3.22 -4.76
CA CYS A 87 0.34 3.24 -4.67
C CYS A 87 0.95 4.38 -5.50
N ILE A 88 0.55 4.51 -6.77
CA ILE A 88 1.11 5.55 -7.64
C ILE A 88 0.83 6.97 -7.10
N VAL A 89 -0.34 7.18 -6.48
CA VAL A 89 -0.68 8.49 -5.91
C VAL A 89 0.08 8.78 -4.62
N SER A 90 0.28 7.78 -3.76
CA SER A 90 0.99 7.97 -2.49
C SER A 90 2.50 8.04 -2.68
N GLU A 91 3.08 7.15 -3.49
CA GLU A 91 4.53 6.97 -3.58
C GLU A 91 5.16 7.79 -4.72
N CYS A 92 4.44 7.99 -5.84
CA CYS A 92 5.04 8.58 -7.04
C CYS A 92 4.78 10.08 -7.21
N ALA A 93 4.15 10.74 -6.24
CA ALA A 93 3.77 12.15 -6.36
C ALA A 93 4.97 13.09 -6.60
N GLU A 94 6.09 12.83 -5.93
CA GLU A 94 7.31 13.62 -6.06
C GLU A 94 8.03 13.37 -7.39
N HIS A 95 7.90 12.17 -7.95
CA HIS A 95 8.51 11.80 -9.23
C HIS A 95 7.64 12.17 -10.43
N CYS A 96 6.31 12.24 -10.25
CA CYS A 96 5.33 12.41 -11.32
C CYS A 96 4.48 13.68 -11.11
N PRO A 97 4.93 14.87 -11.56
CA PRO A 97 4.17 16.12 -11.41
C PRO A 97 2.83 16.12 -12.15
N ASN A 98 2.60 15.15 -13.04
CA ASN A 98 1.30 14.91 -13.66
C ASN A 98 0.97 13.41 -13.64
N ILE A 99 0.60 12.90 -12.47
CA ILE A 99 0.37 11.47 -12.22
C ILE A 99 -0.58 10.82 -13.24
N PHE A 100 -1.66 11.53 -13.61
CA PHE A 100 -2.69 11.08 -14.55
C PHE A 100 -2.86 12.05 -15.72
N LYS A 101 -1.89 12.13 -16.64
CA LYS A 101 -2.25 12.63 -17.99
C LYS A 101 -2.95 11.51 -18.74
N SER A 102 -4.29 11.55 -18.76
CA SER A 102 -5.04 10.86 -19.82
C SER A 102 -4.66 11.53 -21.14
N LYS A 103 -4.15 10.74 -22.09
CA LYS A 103 -4.04 11.17 -23.48
C LYS A 103 -5.44 11.38 -24.06
#